data_AF-A0A538BFG5-F1
#
_entry.id   AF-A0A538BFG5-F1
#
_cell.length_a   1.000
_cell.length_b   1.000
_cell.length_c   1.000
_cell.angle_alpha   90.00
_cell.angle_beta   90.00
_cell.angle_gamma   90.00
#
_symmetry.space_group_name_H-M   'P 1'
#
loop_
_entity.id
_entity.type
_entity.pdbx_description
1 polymer ?
#
loop_
_entity_poly.entity_id
_entity_poly.type
_entity_poly.pdbx_seq_one_letter_code
_entity_poly.pdbx_strand_id
1 'polypeptide(L)' 'MRRSPYLEEILRLDPVADHKRITQLVVCYEFPFDTTRSLEMAFFRTDAVPEIGERLDSTQEFARRAQRRYDDTDL' A
#
# COMPACT_ATOMS: atom_id res chain seq x y z
N MET A 1 22.62 -17.45 0.76
CA MET A 1 21.88 -16.35 1.41
C MET A 1 21.16 -16.89 2.62
N ARG A 2 21.18 -16.18 3.76
CA ARG A 2 20.44 -16.60 4.97
C ARG A 2 18.95 -16.38 4.72
N ARG A 3 18.11 -17.35 5.09
CA ARG A 3 16.64 -17.18 5.02
C ARG A 3 16.19 -16.08 5.97
N SER A 4 15.21 -15.30 5.54
CA SER A 4 14.60 -14.30 6.39
C SER A 4 13.82 -14.96 7.53
N PRO A 5 13.89 -14.45 8.77
CA PRO A 5 13.08 -14.96 9.87
C PRO A 5 11.58 -14.83 9.61
N TYR A 6 11.15 -13.84 8.82
CA TYR A 6 9.73 -13.64 8.50
C TYR A 6 9.24 -14.65 7.47
N LEU A 7 10.08 -15.03 6.49
CA LEU A 7 9.78 -16.14 5.60
C LEU A 7 9.61 -17.46 6.37
N GLU A 8 10.43 -17.70 7.39
CA GLU A 8 10.27 -18.89 8.24
C GLU A 8 8.97 -18.87 9.04
N GLU A 9 8.51 -17.70 9.49
CA GLU A 9 7.21 -17.53 10.13
C GLU A 9 6.07 -17.77 9.15
N ILE A 10 6.11 -17.16 7.95
CA ILE A 10 5.09 -17.33 6.90
C ILE A 10 4.89 -18.81 6.56
N LEU A 11 5.97 -19.58 6.44
CA LEU A 11 5.91 -21.00 6.08
C LEU A 11 5.25 -21.89 7.16
N ARG A 12 5.01 -21.38 8.37
CA ARG A 12 4.34 -22.10 9.47
C ARG A 12 2.88 -21.68 9.67
N LEU A 13 2.42 -20.63 8.99
CA LEU A 13 1.08 -20.07 9.13
C LEU A 13 0.09 -20.77 8.19
N ASP A 14 -1.18 -20.83 8.58
CA ASP A 14 -2.24 -21.30 7.71
C ASP A 14 -2.66 -20.19 6.74
N PRO A 15 -2.64 -20.41 5.42
CA PRO A 15 -2.88 -19.36 4.45
C PRO A 15 -4.30 -18.78 4.50
N VAL A 16 -5.28 -19.51 5.04
CA VAL A 16 -6.67 -19.06 5.11
C VAL A 16 -6.95 -18.38 6.44
N ALA A 17 -6.57 -19.00 7.56
CA ALA A 17 -6.80 -18.47 8.89
C ALA A 17 -5.89 -17.26 9.19
N ASP A 18 -4.63 -17.28 8.74
CA ASP A 18 -3.60 -16.32 9.11
C ASP A 18 -3.23 -15.33 8.00
N HIS A 19 -4.07 -15.23 6.95
CA HIS A 19 -3.80 -14.36 5.79
C HIS A 19 -3.42 -12.93 6.17
N LYS A 20 -4.02 -12.36 7.24
CA LYS A 20 -3.68 -11.00 7.71
C LYS A 20 -2.23 -10.90 8.19
N ARG A 21 -1.76 -11.90 8.96
CA ARG A 21 -0.39 -11.93 9.46
C ARG A 21 0.60 -12.14 8.32
N ILE A 22 0.26 -13.04 7.39
CA ILE A 22 1.07 -13.27 6.19
C ILE A 22 1.20 -11.97 5.39
N THR A 23 0.08 -11.28 5.10
CA THR A 23 0.10 -9.99 4.40
C THR A 23 0.95 -8.95 5.13
N GLN A 24 0.81 -8.83 6.45
CA GLN A 24 1.65 -7.91 7.24
C GLN A 24 3.13 -8.24 7.12
N LEU A 25 3.51 -9.53 7.21
CA LEU A 25 4.91 -9.96 7.10
C LEU A 25 5.50 -9.66 5.73
N VAL A 26 4.71 -9.94 4.68
CA VAL A 26 5.08 -9.68 3.28
C VAL A 26 5.27 -8.17 3.06
N VAL A 27 4.29 -7.37 3.45
CA VAL A 27 4.25 -5.92 3.17
C VAL A 27 5.26 -5.15 4.01
N CYS A 28 5.40 -5.45 5.29
CA CYS A 28 6.22 -4.63 6.18
C CYS A 28 7.68 -5.09 6.27
N TYR A 29 7.99 -6.36 5.97
CA TYR A 29 9.31 -6.92 6.25
C TYR A 29 9.99 -7.64 5.08
N GLU A 30 9.27 -8.50 4.34
CA GLU A 30 9.88 -9.22 3.21
C GLU A 30 10.04 -8.31 1.98
N PHE A 31 9.02 -7.52 1.66
CA PHE A 31 8.97 -6.70 0.45
C PHE A 31 8.48 -5.27 0.71
N PRO A 32 9.05 -4.54 1.70
CA PRO A 32 8.59 -3.18 2.01
C PRO A 32 8.77 -2.22 0.85
N PHE A 33 9.92 -2.26 0.18
CA PHE A 33 10.18 -1.40 -0.98
C PHE A 33 9.24 -1.71 -2.15
N ASP A 34 9.13 -2.99 -2.54
CA ASP A 34 8.28 -3.40 -3.66
C ASP A 34 6.81 -3.09 -3.40
N THR A 35 6.35 -3.22 -2.15
CA THR A 35 4.96 -2.93 -1.80
C THR A 35 4.66 -1.43 -1.96
N THR A 36 5.47 -0.55 -1.36
CA THR A 36 5.29 0.90 -1.52
C THR A 36 5.36 1.31 -3.00
N ARG A 37 6.36 0.83 -3.74
CA ARG A 37 6.49 1.13 -5.18
C ARG A 37 5.31 0.64 -6.01
N SER A 38 4.75 -0.51 -5.68
CA SER A 38 3.60 -1.08 -6.38
C SER A 38 2.32 -0.27 -6.11
N LEU A 39 2.12 0.19 -4.88
CA LEU A 39 0.98 1.04 -4.52
C LEU A 39 1.04 2.40 -5.22
N GLU A 40 2.22 3.01 -5.31
CA GLU A 40 2.40 4.23 -6.13
C GLU A 40 2.05 4.00 -7.60
N MET A 41 2.43 2.86 -8.17
CA MET A 41 2.08 2.52 -9.55
C MET A 41 0.57 2.27 -9.72
N ALA A 42 -0.05 1.62 -8.73
CA ALA A 42 -1.49 1.38 -8.71
C ALA A 42 -2.28 2.69 -8.62
N PHE A 43 -1.77 3.68 -7.89
CA PHE A 43 -2.35 5.03 -7.78
C PHE A 43 -2.48 5.70 -9.15
N PHE A 44 -1.49 5.57 -10.04
CA PHE A 44 -1.62 6.09 -11.40
C PHE A 44 -2.78 5.46 -12.17
N ARG A 45 -3.14 4.20 -11.89
CA ARG A 45 -4.26 3.54 -12.57
C ARG A 45 -5.62 4.02 -12.09
N THR A 46 -5.72 4.43 -10.82
CA THR A 46 -6.99 4.88 -10.22
C THR A 46 -7.18 6.38 -10.36
N ASP A 47 -6.13 7.16 -10.12
CA ASP A 47 -6.23 8.62 -10.00
C ASP A 47 -5.85 9.36 -11.29
N ALA A 48 -5.20 8.69 -12.25
CA ALA A 48 -4.98 9.26 -13.59
C ALA A 48 -6.17 9.05 -14.55
N VAL A 49 -7.30 8.52 -14.07
CA VAL A 49 -8.55 8.49 -14.85
C VAL A 49 -9.15 9.89 -14.84
N PRO A 50 -9.46 10.51 -16.00
CA PRO A 50 -9.93 11.90 -16.07
C PRO A 50 -11.12 12.21 -15.17
N GLU A 51 -12.15 11.36 -15.15
CA GLU A 51 -13.34 11.58 -14.31
C GLU A 51 -13.01 11.56 -12.80
N ILE A 52 -12.10 10.67 -12.38
CA ILE A 52 -11.67 10.59 -10.98
C ILE A 52 -10.85 11.84 -10.63
N GLY A 53 -9.92 12.23 -11.51
CA GLY A 53 -9.14 13.47 -11.37
C GLY A 53 -10.01 14.72 -11.24
N GLU A 54 -11.02 14.88 -12.12
CA GLU A 54 -11.96 16.02 -12.06
C GLU A 54 -12.76 16.03 -10.75
N ARG A 55 -13.25 14.86 -10.29
CA ARG A 55 -13.95 14.76 -9.01
C ARG A 55 -13.04 15.11 -7.83
N LEU A 56 -11.81 14.62 -7.83
CA LEU A 56 -10.85 14.91 -6.78
C LEU A 56 -10.44 16.39 -6.77
N ASP A 57 -10.20 16.98 -7.94
CA ASP A 57 -9.88 18.41 -8.08
C ASP A 57 -11.05 19.31 -7.64
N SER A 58 -12.30 18.91 -7.91
CA SER A 58 -13.47 19.68 -7.47
C SER A 58 -13.51 19.92 -5.95
N THR A 59 -12.88 19.05 -5.15
CA THR A 59 -12.77 19.22 -3.70
C THR A 59 -11.74 20.27 -3.28
N GLN A 60 -10.77 20.59 -4.16
CA GLN A 60 -9.64 21.47 -3.91
C GLN A 60 -8.73 21.07 -2.74
N GLU A 61 -8.95 19.90 -2.15
CA GLU A 61 -8.19 19.42 -1.00
C GLU A 61 -6.75 19.05 -1.39
N PHE A 62 -6.51 18.60 -2.63
CA PHE A 62 -5.14 18.42 -3.14
C PHE A 62 -4.38 19.74 -3.24
N ALA A 63 -5.05 20.83 -3.62
CA ALA A 63 -4.42 22.15 -3.75
C ALA A 63 -4.23 22.84 -2.39
N ARG A 64 -5.18 22.68 -1.46
CA ARG A 64 -5.25 23.46 -0.21
C ARG A 64 -4.77 22.70 1.02
N ARG A 65 -4.79 21.37 0.99
CA ARG A 65 -4.59 20.49 2.16
C ARG A 65 -3.83 19.21 1.80
N ALA A 66 -2.88 19.31 0.87
CA ALA A 66 -2.08 18.17 0.40
C ALA A 66 -1.48 17.33 1.53
N GLN A 67 -0.87 17.99 2.53
CA GLN A 67 -0.25 17.30 3.67
C GLN A 67 -1.28 16.50 4.48
N ARG A 68 -2.39 17.13 4.89
CA ARG A 68 -3.46 16.45 5.63
C ARG A 68 -4.01 15.25 4.86
N ARG A 69 -4.12 15.37 3.53
CA ARG A 69 -4.63 14.28 2.69
C ARG A 69 -3.65 13.11 2.61
N TYR A 70 -2.35 13.40 2.55
CA TYR A 70 -1.31 12.39 2.65
C TYR A 70 -1.37 11.68 4.01
N ASP A 71 -1.43 12.45 5.10
CA ASP A 71 -1.52 11.92 6.46
C ASP A 71 -2.80 11.08 6.68
N ASP A 72 -3.94 11.49 6.09
CA ASP A 72 -5.21 10.75 6.16
C ASP A 72 -5.20 9.44 5.34
N THR A 73 -4.31 9.32 4.35
CA THR A 73 -4.26 8.16 3.45
C THR A 73 -3.28 7.08 3.95
N ASP A 74 -2.31 7.47 4.78
CA ASP A 74 -1.35 6.59 5.48
C ASP A 74 -0.82 5.46 4.55
N LEU A 75 -0.25 5.87 3.40
CA LEU A 75 0.48 5.00 2.47
C LEU A 75 1.82 4.53 3.05
#